data_AF-A0A2R6N859-F1
#
_entry.id   AF-A0A2R6N859-F1
#
_cell.length_a   1.000
_cell.length_b   1.000
_cell.length_c   1.000
_cell.angle_alpha   90.00
_cell.angle_beta   90.00
_cell.angle_gamma   90.00
#
_symmetry.space_group_name_H-M   'P 1'
#
loop_
_entity.id
_entity.type
_entity.pdbx_description
1 polymer ?
#
loop_
_entity_poly.entity_id
_entity_poly.type
_entity_poly.pdbx_seq_one_letter_code
_entity_poly.pdbx_strand_id
1 'polypeptide(L)'
;MMIQYLDRAMSSSPPGPRGEPLFGSSRRYARDPFRFLSACEGAYGDIASFDLGPMDAYLLTDPGEIERVLVSDHEKFAKPE
;
A
#
# COMPACT_ATOMS: atom_id res chain seq x y z
N MET A 1 -8.92 21.79 20.04
CA MET A 1 -7.98 20.70 20.35
C MET A 1 -8.72 19.41 20.72
N MET A 2 -9.68 18.98 19.88
CA MET A 2 -10.51 17.78 20.12
C MET A 2 -10.93 17.11 18.78
N ILE A 3 -10.21 17.40 17.70
CA ILE A 3 -10.49 16.88 16.35
C ILE A 3 -9.48 15.77 15.97
N GLN A 4 -8.42 15.57 16.76
CA GLN A 4 -7.44 14.50 16.53
C GLN A 4 -7.83 13.14 17.17
N TYR A 5 -8.96 13.06 17.88
CA TYR A 5 -9.38 11.85 18.59
C TYR A 5 -10.47 11.02 17.88
N LEU A 6 -11.08 11.54 16.80
CA LEU A 6 -12.19 10.86 16.12
C LEU A 6 -11.83 10.18 14.80
N ASP A 7 -10.65 10.44 14.22
CA ASP A 7 -10.21 9.72 13.01
C ASP A 7 -9.53 8.37 13.34
N ARG A 8 -9.52 8.02 14.62
CA ARG A 8 -9.17 6.70 15.14
C ARG A 8 -10.42 5.83 15.28
N ALA A 9 -11.36 5.95 14.35
CA ALA A 9 -12.17 4.80 14.00
C ALA A 9 -11.19 3.73 13.50
N MET A 10 -11.32 2.48 13.96
CA MET A 10 -10.48 1.38 13.49
C MET A 10 -10.70 1.11 11.99
N SER A 11 -10.10 1.92 11.12
CA SER A 11 -9.89 1.52 9.73
C SER A 11 -8.71 0.55 9.76
N SER A 12 -9.00 -0.73 9.58
CA SER A 12 -8.00 -1.82 9.51
C SER A 12 -7.20 -1.75 8.20
N SER A 13 -6.66 -0.57 7.88
CA SER A 13 -5.84 -0.39 6.69
C SER A 13 -4.57 -1.24 6.85
N PRO A 14 -4.12 -1.95 5.80
CA PRO A 14 -2.92 -2.76 5.85
C PRO A 14 -1.72 -1.96 6.36
N PRO A 15 -0.81 -2.58 7.13
CA PRO A 15 0.38 -1.92 7.62
C PRO A 15 1.29 -1.48 6.47
N GLY A 16 2.23 -0.57 6.73
CA GLY A 16 3.15 -0.17 5.68
C GLY A 16 4.19 0.87 6.10
N PRO A 17 5.16 1.16 5.22
CA PRO A 17 6.21 2.11 5.53
C PRO A 17 5.63 3.51 5.68
N ARG A 18 5.94 4.17 6.80
CA ARG A 18 5.65 5.60 6.94
C ARG A 18 6.45 6.37 5.89
N GLY A 19 5.74 7.14 5.08
CA GLY A 19 6.32 8.00 4.06
C GLY A 19 7.18 9.12 4.67
N GLU A 20 8.17 9.60 3.90
CA GLU A 20 8.84 10.86 4.22
C GLU A 20 7.90 12.05 3.91
N PRO A 21 8.00 13.18 4.63
CA PRO A 21 7.22 14.36 4.32
C PRO A 21 7.37 14.76 2.84
N LEU A 22 6.23 14.97 2.15
CA LEU A 22 6.09 15.36 0.74
C LEU A 22 6.47 14.32 -0.34
N PHE A 23 7.23 13.26 -0.04
CA PHE A 23 7.67 12.28 -1.05
C PHE A 23 7.30 10.82 -0.73
N GLY A 24 6.60 10.56 0.38
CA GLY A 24 6.08 9.24 0.69
C GLY A 24 7.18 8.16 0.66
N SER A 25 6.89 7.06 -0.04
CA SER A 25 7.86 6.01 -0.38
C SER A 25 8.39 6.11 -1.81
N SER A 26 7.96 7.11 -2.60
CA SER A 26 8.23 7.23 -4.05
C SER A 26 9.71 7.28 -4.39
N ARG A 27 10.52 7.99 -3.60
CA ARG A 27 11.98 8.07 -3.85
C ARG A 27 12.68 6.73 -3.65
N ARG A 28 12.27 5.98 -2.62
CA ARG A 28 12.82 4.64 -2.32
C ARG A 28 12.40 3.65 -3.40
N TYR A 29 11.12 3.69 -3.78
CA TYR A 29 10.58 2.90 -4.87
C TYR A 29 11.30 3.18 -6.21
N ALA A 30 11.44 4.45 -6.61
CA ALA A 30 12.06 4.82 -7.88
C ALA A 30 13.55 4.45 -7.98
N ARG A 31 14.26 4.37 -6.85
CA ARG A 31 15.68 4.00 -6.81
C ARG A 31 15.92 2.52 -7.06
N ASP A 32 15.12 1.66 -6.43
CA ASP A 32 15.22 0.20 -6.54
C ASP A 32 13.86 -0.43 -6.16
N PRO A 33 12.95 -0.59 -7.15
CA PRO A 33 11.58 -1.04 -6.89
C PRO A 33 11.55 -2.42 -6.25
N PHE A 34 12.32 -3.38 -6.77
CA PHE A 34 12.29 -4.76 -6.27
C PHE A 34 12.80 -4.84 -4.84
N ARG A 35 13.92 -4.18 -4.53
CA ARG A 35 14.43 -4.14 -3.16
C ARG A 35 13.44 -3.50 -2.20
N PHE A 36 12.76 -2.44 -2.63
CA PHE A 36 11.74 -1.78 -1.82
C PHE A 36 10.54 -2.71 -1.57
N LEU A 37 10.01 -3.37 -2.61
CA LEU A 37 8.86 -4.26 -2.49
C LEU A 37 9.17 -5.48 -1.61
N SER A 38 10.33 -6.14 -1.81
CA SER A 38 10.75 -7.25 -0.95
C SER A 38 10.98 -6.83 0.50
N ALA A 39 11.46 -5.60 0.74
CA ALA A 39 11.57 -5.08 2.10
C ALA A 39 10.20 -4.81 2.74
N CYS A 40 9.20 -4.40 1.95
CA CYS A 40 7.84 -4.23 2.44
C CYS A 40 7.20 -5.56 2.80
N GLU A 41 7.30 -6.57 1.92
CA GLU A 41 6.85 -7.94 2.18
C GLU A 41 7.46 -8.48 3.49
N GLY A 42 8.79 -8.42 3.63
CA GLY A 42 9.48 -8.93 4.81
C GLY A 42 9.15 -8.18 6.12
N ALA A 43 8.71 -6.92 6.04
CA ALA A 43 8.41 -6.09 7.20
C ALA A 43 6.92 -6.05 7.59
N TYR A 44 6.02 -6.21 6.62
CA TYR A 44 4.59 -5.95 6.78
C TYR A 44 3.71 -7.15 6.39
N GLY A 45 4.29 -8.20 5.79
CA GLY A 45 3.59 -9.41 5.38
C GLY A 45 2.93 -9.27 4.00
N ASP A 46 1.88 -10.04 3.81
CA ASP A 46 1.35 -10.32 2.47
C ASP A 46 0.66 -9.13 1.80
N ILE A 47 0.18 -8.17 2.61
CA ILE A 47 -0.50 -6.96 2.17
C ILE A 47 0.11 -5.75 2.87
N ALA A 48 0.62 -4.80 2.08
CA ALA A 48 1.15 -3.55 2.60
C ALA A 48 0.55 -2.33 1.87
N SER A 49 0.37 -1.21 2.57
CA SER A 49 -0.08 0.05 1.98
C SER A 49 0.98 1.15 2.08
N PHE A 50 1.19 1.93 1.02
CA PHE A 50 2.12 3.06 1.03
C PHE A 50 1.85 4.08 -0.07
N ASP A 51 2.34 5.30 0.13
CA ASP A 51 2.16 6.38 -0.83
C ASP A 51 3.29 6.38 -1.87
N LEU A 52 2.91 6.42 -3.14
CA LEU A 52 3.76 6.72 -4.30
C LEU A 52 3.50 8.14 -4.80
N GLY A 53 3.59 9.12 -3.90
CA GLY A 53 3.44 10.54 -4.20
C GLY A 53 1.96 10.91 -4.15
N PRO A 54 1.31 11.27 -5.27
CA PRO A 54 -0.12 11.54 -5.29
C PRO A 54 -1.00 10.28 -5.32
N MET A 55 -0.39 9.09 -5.38
CA MET A 55 -1.10 7.81 -5.52
C MET A 55 -0.92 6.95 -4.27
N ASP A 56 -2.03 6.52 -3.69
CA ASP A 56 -2.05 5.48 -2.66
C ASP A 56 -1.87 4.11 -3.34
N ALA A 57 -0.92 3.31 -2.86
CA ALA A 57 -0.60 2.01 -3.43
C ALA A 57 -0.77 0.89 -2.40
N TYR A 58 -1.20 -0.28 -2.91
CA TYR A 58 -1.25 -1.53 -2.18
C TYR A 58 -0.29 -2.53 -2.84
N LEU A 59 0.54 -3.18 -2.02
CA LEU A 59 1.36 -4.32 -2.42
C LEU A 59 0.66 -5.60 -1.97
N LEU A 60 0.43 -6.51 -2.91
CA LEU A 60 -0.06 -7.87 -2.67
C LEU A 60 1.05 -8.86 -3.04
N THR A 61 1.38 -9.76 -2.12
CA THR A 61 2.39 -10.81 -2.34
C THR A 61 1.85 -12.23 -2.13
N ASP A 62 0.70 -12.37 -1.45
CA ASP A 62 -0.03 -13.65 -1.40
C ASP A 62 -0.64 -13.99 -2.79
N PRO A 63 -0.37 -15.18 -3.35
CA PRO A 63 -0.93 -15.59 -4.64
C PRO A 63 -2.46 -15.63 -4.69
N GLY A 64 -3.14 -15.91 -3.57
CA GLY A 64 -4.60 -15.94 -3.50
C GLY A 64 -5.20 -14.54 -3.62
N GLU A 65 -4.64 -13.56 -2.92
CA GLU A 65 -5.08 -12.16 -3.04
C GLU A 65 -4.73 -11.56 -4.42
N ILE A 66 -3.60 -11.96 -5.01
CA ILE A 66 -3.25 -11.58 -6.39
C ILE A 66 -4.28 -12.15 -7.38
N GLU A 67 -4.60 -13.45 -7.28
CA GLU A 67 -5.61 -14.10 -8.13
C GLU A 67 -6.98 -13.45 -7.95
N ARG A 68 -7.37 -13.16 -6.70
CA ARG A 68 -8.62 -12.47 -6.42
C ARG A 68 -8.69 -11.12 -7.12
N VAL A 69 -7.68 -10.26 -6.97
CA VAL A 69 -7.70 -8.90 -7.54
C VAL A 69 -7.59 -8.91 -9.07
N LEU A 70 -6.76 -9.79 -9.62
CA LEU A 70 -6.47 -9.80 -11.06
C LEU A 70 -7.42 -10.69 -11.87
N VAL A 71 -8.11 -11.64 -11.24
CA VAL A 71 -8.93 -12.66 -11.92
C VAL A 71 -10.34 -12.73 -11.32
N SER A 72 -10.53 -13.24 -10.10
CA SER A 72 -11.87 -13.57 -9.59
C SER A 72 -12.77 -12.35 -9.35
N ASP A 73 -12.20 -11.23 -8.91
CA ASP A 73 -12.91 -9.99 -8.58
C ASP A 73 -12.48 -8.81 -9.50
N HIS A 74 -11.89 -9.09 -10.68
CA HIS A 74 -11.22 -8.08 -11.49
C HIS A 74 -12.12 -6.89 -11.89
N GLU A 75 -13.43 -7.10 -12.02
CA GLU A 75 -14.39 -6.02 -12.32
C GLU A 75 -14.49 -4.97 -11.20
N LYS A 76 -14.10 -5.31 -9.97
CA LYS A 76 -14.09 -4.41 -8.81
C LYS A 76 -12.81 -3.58 -8.75
N PHE A 77 -11.77 -3.96 -9.49
CA PHE A 77 -10.44 -3.37 -9.48
C PHE A 77 -10.09 -2.83 -10.87
N ALA A 78 -10.82 -1.81 -11.31
CA ALA A 78 -10.57 -1.16 -12.60
C ALA A 78 -9.24 -0.40 -12.60
N LYS A 79 -8.55 -0.44 -13.74
CA LYS A 79 -7.38 0.41 -13.95
C LYS A 79 -7.82 1.88 -14.02
N PRO A 80 -7.09 2.81 -13.39
CA PRO A 80 -7.34 4.23 -13.57
C PRO A 80 -7.19 4.62 -15.04
N GLU A 81 -8.01 5.57 -15.50
CA GLU A 81 -7.92 6.14 -16.86
C GLU A 81 -6.64 6.97 -17.08
#